data_AF-A0AB34UAC3-F1
#
_entry.id   AF-A0AB34UAC3-F1
#
_cell.length_a   1.000
_cell.length_b   1.000
_cell.length_c   1.000
_cell.angle_alpha   90.00
_cell.angle_beta   90.00
_cell.angle_gamma   90.00
#
_symmetry.space_group_name_H-M   'P 1'
#
loop_
_entity.id
_entity.type
_entity.pdbx_description
1 polymer ?
#
loop_
_entity_poly.entity_id
_entity_poly.type
_entity_poly.pdbx_seq_one_letter_code
_entity_poly.pdbx_strand_id
1 'polypeptide(L)'
;MMIALPFFARRFSGRDEKCQGVFVSPHSACPAIADTLANSCFTRLSRRMIMSVRNLLNVVITSVLIAFSTQALSATEVVPLNYRTSADLLPVAKSFLGTEGSVSAYGNQLIVNAESRKIEELRSLIAQLDTAPKRLLISVDTSENAARNSSGSRVIEYGTTSREGGVQQVQTSEGTPALIQIGQSVPLTSSSTDSYGYSQSNTEYRNVTQGFYVTASVTGDTVHLSISTNHDRMSQERADAIKVQSTDSQVSGRLGEWITLASNSDQSVADQRGLAQRYSTQGREDMVLRVKVETLE
;
A
#
# COMPACT_ATOMS: atom_id res chain seq x y z
N MET A 1 -40.67 17.57 0.92
CA MET A 1 -40.60 18.40 2.14
C MET A 1 -39.62 19.52 1.85
N MET A 2 -40.15 20.70 1.51
CA MET A 2 -39.42 21.94 1.25
C MET A 2 -38.80 22.47 2.55
N ILE A 3 -37.71 23.25 2.43
CA ILE A 3 -37.35 24.51 3.12
C ILE A 3 -35.88 24.79 2.69
N ALA A 4 -35.66 25.54 1.61
CA ALA A 4 -35.54 27.01 1.53
C ALA A 4 -34.23 27.58 2.11
N LEU A 5 -33.26 27.81 1.19
CA LEU A 5 -32.22 28.86 1.20
C LEU A 5 -32.86 30.27 1.15
N PRO A 6 -32.12 31.41 1.09
CA PRO A 6 -30.69 31.72 1.30
C PRO A 6 -30.50 32.95 2.24
N PHE A 7 -29.28 33.50 2.43
CA PHE A 7 -29.07 34.95 2.21
C PHE A 7 -27.59 35.31 2.08
N PHE A 8 -27.34 36.05 1.01
CA PHE A 8 -26.10 36.58 0.48
C PHE A 8 -26.18 38.11 0.65
N ALA A 9 -25.14 38.79 1.12
CA ALA A 9 -25.06 40.24 0.93
C ALA A 9 -23.60 40.73 0.93
N ARG A 10 -23.18 41.16 -0.26
CA ARG A 10 -21.96 41.87 -0.60
C ARG A 10 -22.33 43.35 -0.79
N ARG A 11 -21.49 44.25 -0.24
CA ARG A 11 -20.88 45.43 -0.91
C ARG A 11 -21.67 46.75 -1.12
N PHE A 12 -20.87 47.84 -1.01
CA PHE A 12 -21.01 49.24 -1.49
C PHE A 12 -22.15 50.07 -0.84
N SER A 13 -22.16 51.41 -0.72
CA SER A 13 -21.25 52.57 -0.81
C SER A 13 -22.09 53.76 -1.28
N GLY A 14 -21.91 54.92 -0.63
CA GLY A 14 -22.41 56.23 -1.09
C GLY A 14 -23.92 56.40 -0.92
N ARG A 15 -24.48 57.59 -0.78
CA ARG A 15 -23.99 58.97 -0.68
C ARG A 15 -25.26 59.80 -0.36
N ASP A 16 -25.06 61.04 0.06
CA ASP A 16 -26.04 62.15 0.03
C ASP A 16 -27.09 62.11 1.16
N GLU A 17 -27.51 63.23 1.78
CA GLU A 17 -27.87 64.49 1.16
C GLU A 17 -28.11 65.59 2.23
N LYS A 18 -27.75 66.86 1.91
CA LYS A 18 -28.45 68.17 2.15
C LYS A 18 -28.96 68.56 3.57
N CYS A 19 -29.24 69.82 3.95
CA CYS A 19 -28.99 71.21 3.53
C CYS A 19 -29.61 72.11 4.64
N GLN A 20 -29.23 73.39 4.70
CA GLN A 20 -29.94 74.53 5.32
C GLN A 20 -30.09 74.54 6.86
N GLY A 21 -29.97 75.66 7.58
CA GLY A 21 -29.75 77.06 7.25
C GLY A 21 -30.05 77.93 8.49
N VAL A 22 -29.66 79.21 8.40
CA VAL A 22 -30.31 80.39 9.01
C VAL A 22 -30.16 80.65 10.53
N PHE A 23 -29.34 81.68 10.82
CA PHE A 23 -29.61 82.90 11.63
C PHE A 23 -30.22 82.79 13.04
N VAL A 24 -29.56 83.46 14.02
CA VAL A 24 -30.09 84.53 14.91
C VAL A 24 -29.08 84.78 16.07
N SER A 25 -28.60 86.03 16.21
CA SER A 25 -27.93 86.60 17.41
C SER A 25 -28.99 87.06 18.45
N PRO A 26 -28.70 87.81 19.54
CA PRO A 26 -27.46 88.11 20.29
C PRO A 26 -27.61 87.93 21.83
N HIS A 27 -26.53 87.89 22.62
CA HIS A 27 -26.36 88.76 23.81
C HIS A 27 -25.02 88.57 24.57
N SER A 28 -24.44 89.73 24.88
CA SER A 28 -23.71 90.11 26.11
C SER A 28 -22.35 89.50 26.51
N ALA A 29 -21.37 90.41 26.49
CA ALA A 29 -20.55 90.87 27.63
C ALA A 29 -19.12 90.33 27.87
N CYS A 30 -18.20 91.28 27.69
CA CYS A 30 -17.05 91.66 28.54
C CYS A 30 -15.63 91.08 28.31
N PRO A 31 -14.57 91.89 28.61
CA PRO A 31 -13.28 91.87 27.92
C PRO A 31 -12.05 91.61 28.82
N ALA A 32 -10.91 91.26 28.23
CA ALA A 32 -9.55 91.45 28.78
C ALA A 32 -8.53 91.13 27.65
N ILE A 33 -7.83 92.11 27.06
CA ILE A 33 -6.47 92.57 27.40
C ILE A 33 -5.46 91.42 27.54
N ALA A 34 -4.57 91.26 26.56
CA ALA A 34 -3.11 91.32 26.75
C ALA A 34 -2.36 91.05 25.43
N ASP A 35 -1.38 91.92 25.18
CA ASP A 35 -0.34 91.86 24.15
C ASP A 35 0.34 90.50 24.05
N THR A 36 0.80 90.10 22.85
CA THR A 36 2.25 90.06 22.53
C THR A 36 2.56 89.41 21.17
N LEU A 37 3.40 90.11 20.42
CA LEU A 37 4.52 89.60 19.60
C LEU A 37 4.24 88.88 18.27
N ALA A 38 4.43 89.65 17.20
CA ALA A 38 5.48 89.43 16.19
C ALA A 38 6.08 88.01 16.14
N ASN A 39 5.66 87.21 15.16
CA ASN A 39 6.50 86.34 14.31
C ASN A 39 5.64 85.30 13.59
N SER A 40 5.07 85.65 12.45
CA SER A 40 4.43 84.64 11.58
C SER A 40 4.24 85.12 10.15
N CYS A 41 5.29 85.67 9.53
CA CYS A 41 5.23 86.09 8.12
C CYS A 41 6.16 85.29 7.17
N PHE A 42 6.84 84.22 7.59
CA PHE A 42 7.87 83.61 6.73
C PHE A 42 7.88 82.09 6.51
N THR A 43 6.86 81.32 6.93
CA THR A 43 6.91 79.84 6.78
C THR A 43 5.65 79.21 6.19
N ARG A 44 5.00 79.88 5.22
CA ARG A 44 3.78 79.32 4.57
C ARG A 44 3.96 78.79 3.14
N LEU A 45 5.16 78.85 2.55
CA LEU A 45 5.32 78.52 1.13
C LEU A 45 6.00 77.19 0.77
N SER A 46 6.62 76.43 1.70
CA SER A 46 7.29 75.16 1.33
C SER A 46 6.57 73.86 1.73
N ARG A 47 5.50 73.91 2.54
CA ARG A 47 4.80 72.69 3.02
C ARG A 47 3.89 72.01 1.99
N ARG A 48 3.49 72.70 0.91
CA ARG A 48 2.61 72.12 -0.11
C ARG A 48 3.33 71.20 -1.11
N MET A 49 4.63 71.40 -1.34
CA MET A 49 5.39 70.56 -2.28
C MET A 49 5.91 69.26 -1.63
N ILE A 50 6.25 69.30 -0.34
CA ILE A 50 6.75 68.13 0.42
C ILE A 50 5.61 67.11 0.72
N MET A 51 4.38 67.56 0.90
CA MET A 51 3.22 66.66 1.07
C MET A 51 2.84 65.92 -0.22
N SER A 52 3.03 66.53 -1.40
CA SER A 52 2.65 65.92 -2.69
C SER A 52 3.59 64.79 -3.11
N VAL A 53 4.91 64.95 -2.89
CA VAL A 53 5.92 63.91 -3.18
C VAL A 53 5.78 62.72 -2.22
N ARG A 54 5.46 62.96 -0.94
CA ARG A 54 5.22 61.90 0.04
C ARG A 54 3.94 61.10 -0.26
N ASN A 55 2.92 61.74 -0.82
CA ASN A 55 1.69 61.08 -1.24
C ASN A 55 1.90 60.25 -2.51
N LEU A 56 2.68 60.74 -3.49
CA LEU A 56 3.06 59.99 -4.69
C LEU A 56 3.94 58.78 -4.36
N LEU A 57 4.90 58.93 -3.44
CA LEU A 57 5.75 57.81 -2.98
C LEU A 57 4.92 56.72 -2.29
N ASN A 58 3.97 57.10 -1.42
CA ASN A 58 3.07 56.16 -0.76
C ASN A 58 2.12 55.45 -1.74
N VAL A 59 1.69 56.11 -2.82
CA VAL A 59 0.89 55.49 -3.88
C VAL A 59 1.72 54.47 -4.68
N VAL A 60 2.99 54.75 -4.96
CA VAL A 60 3.88 53.80 -5.64
C VAL A 60 4.19 52.61 -4.73
N ILE A 61 4.48 52.83 -3.45
CA ILE A 61 4.74 51.76 -2.48
C ILE A 61 3.49 50.88 -2.28
N THR A 62 2.29 51.48 -2.20
CA THR A 62 1.05 50.71 -2.08
C THR A 62 0.71 49.94 -3.36
N SER A 63 0.97 50.47 -4.56
CA SER A 63 0.74 49.71 -5.80
C SER A 63 1.72 48.53 -5.94
N VAL A 64 2.97 48.69 -5.52
CA VAL A 64 3.98 47.62 -5.49
C VAL A 64 3.59 46.53 -4.48
N LEU A 65 3.11 46.89 -3.28
CA LEU A 65 2.62 45.94 -2.28
C LEU A 65 1.37 45.17 -2.75
N ILE A 66 0.47 45.83 -3.48
CA ILE A 66 -0.73 45.20 -4.06
C ILE A 66 -0.34 44.28 -5.24
N ALA A 67 0.65 44.64 -6.05
CA ALA A 67 1.14 43.77 -7.13
C ALA A 67 1.82 42.51 -6.57
N PHE A 68 2.59 42.64 -5.48
CA PHE A 68 3.33 41.54 -4.87
C PHE A 68 2.42 40.51 -4.16
N SER A 69 1.22 40.92 -3.74
CA SER A 69 0.29 40.06 -2.99
C SER A 69 -0.53 39.09 -3.85
N THR A 70 -0.40 39.14 -5.19
CA THR A 70 -1.14 38.26 -6.11
C THR A 70 -0.42 36.95 -6.45
N GLN A 71 0.82 36.74 -5.99
CA GLN A 71 1.61 35.53 -6.26
C GLN A 71 1.39 34.45 -5.18
N ALA A 72 0.16 33.98 -4.98
CA ALA A 72 -0.12 32.84 -4.10
C ALA A 72 -1.46 32.19 -4.45
N LEU A 73 -1.62 31.75 -5.70
CA LEU A 73 -2.73 30.88 -6.10
C LEU A 73 -2.29 29.43 -5.98
N SER A 74 -2.30 28.90 -4.76
CA SER A 74 -2.24 27.47 -4.52
C SER A 74 -3.52 26.83 -5.08
N ALA A 75 -3.40 26.03 -6.13
CA ALA A 75 -4.52 25.29 -6.70
C ALA A 75 -4.74 24.03 -5.85
N THR A 76 -5.97 23.82 -5.38
CA THR A 76 -6.37 22.54 -4.78
C THR A 76 -7.07 21.72 -5.85
N GLU A 77 -6.47 20.61 -6.25
CA GLU A 77 -7.03 19.69 -7.23
C GLU A 77 -7.22 18.31 -6.61
N VAL A 78 -8.28 17.62 -7.04
CA VAL A 78 -8.61 16.26 -6.59
C VAL A 78 -8.22 15.29 -7.69
N VAL A 79 -7.28 14.41 -7.39
CA VAL A 79 -6.83 13.35 -8.31
C VAL A 79 -7.50 12.03 -7.90
N PRO A 80 -8.45 11.51 -8.68
CA PRO A 80 -9.07 10.21 -8.40
C PRO A 80 -8.11 9.07 -8.73
N LEU A 81 -8.14 8.02 -7.92
CA LEU A 81 -7.44 6.76 -8.16
C LEU A 81 -8.45 5.68 -8.58
N ASN A 82 -8.01 4.60 -9.22
CA ASN A 82 -8.91 3.55 -9.72
C ASN A 82 -8.52 2.16 -9.20
N TYR A 83 -7.22 1.87 -9.16
CA TYR A 83 -6.69 0.53 -8.89
C TYR A 83 -5.77 0.48 -7.67
N ARG A 84 -5.24 1.64 -7.26
CA ARG A 84 -4.39 1.77 -6.07
C ARG A 84 -5.09 2.55 -4.97
N THR A 85 -4.80 2.18 -3.72
CA THR A 85 -5.34 2.92 -2.58
C THR A 85 -4.60 4.24 -2.40
N SER A 86 -5.29 5.25 -1.87
CA SER A 86 -4.64 6.51 -1.53
C SER A 86 -3.52 6.32 -0.49
N ALA A 87 -3.61 5.29 0.37
CA ALA A 87 -2.61 5.00 1.38
C ALA A 87 -1.27 4.51 0.78
N ASP A 88 -1.33 3.73 -0.31
CA ASP A 88 -0.12 3.23 -0.98
C ASP A 88 0.59 4.32 -1.79
N LEU A 89 -0.17 5.26 -2.37
CA LEU A 89 0.37 6.33 -3.22
C LEU A 89 0.70 7.62 -2.44
N LEU A 90 0.14 7.82 -1.25
CA LEU A 90 0.40 9.01 -0.43
C LEU A 90 1.90 9.22 -0.13
N PRO A 91 2.70 8.20 0.26
CA PRO A 91 4.12 8.39 0.54
C PRO A 91 4.91 8.82 -0.70
N VAL A 92 4.56 8.26 -1.86
CA VAL A 92 5.20 8.58 -3.16
C VAL A 92 4.84 9.99 -3.61
N ALA A 93 3.56 10.37 -3.49
CA ALA A 93 3.10 11.72 -3.81
C ALA A 93 3.72 12.76 -2.85
N LYS A 94 3.85 12.42 -1.56
CA LYS A 94 4.47 13.29 -0.55
C LYS A 94 5.97 13.49 -0.79
N SER A 95 6.70 12.45 -1.19
CA SER A 95 8.13 12.58 -1.52
C SER A 95 8.35 13.40 -2.81
N PHE A 96 7.45 13.30 -3.79
CA PHE A 96 7.50 14.10 -5.02
C PHE A 96 7.24 15.59 -4.78
N LEU A 97 6.28 15.93 -3.92
CA LEU A 97 5.92 17.33 -3.65
C LEU A 97 6.79 18.00 -2.57
N GLY A 98 7.42 17.23 -1.69
CA GLY A 98 8.37 17.75 -0.70
C GLY A 98 7.81 18.91 0.11
N THR A 99 8.44 20.07 0.03
CA THR A 99 8.00 21.32 0.68
C THR A 99 7.18 22.24 -0.23
N GLU A 100 7.05 21.90 -1.51
CA GLU A 100 6.39 22.73 -2.53
C GLU A 100 4.87 22.50 -2.63
N GLY A 101 4.33 21.59 -1.80
CA GLY A 101 2.91 21.30 -1.73
C GLY A 101 2.55 20.36 -0.60
N SER A 102 1.24 20.19 -0.38
CA SER A 102 0.67 19.24 0.58
C SER A 102 -0.23 18.25 -0.14
N VAL A 103 -0.18 16.99 0.29
CA VAL A 103 -1.05 15.91 -0.20
C VAL A 103 -1.77 15.30 0.98
N SER A 104 -3.08 15.13 0.83
CA SER A 104 -3.91 14.41 1.79
C SER A 104 -4.68 13.32 1.08
N ALA A 105 -4.80 12.17 1.72
CA ALA A 105 -5.61 11.05 1.24
C ALA A 105 -7.05 11.19 1.74
N TYR A 106 -8.02 11.06 0.83
CA TYR A 106 -9.45 11.00 1.17
C TYR A 106 -10.15 9.89 0.38
N GLY A 107 -10.33 8.74 1.02
CA GLY A 107 -10.95 7.56 0.41
C GLY A 107 -10.11 7.00 -0.75
N ASN A 108 -10.59 7.20 -1.96
CA ASN A 108 -9.97 6.77 -3.23
C ASN A 108 -9.33 7.97 -3.98
N GLN A 109 -9.05 9.05 -3.26
CA GLN A 109 -8.71 10.33 -3.89
C GLN A 109 -7.52 10.94 -3.18
N LEU A 110 -6.63 11.56 -3.95
CA LEU A 110 -5.58 12.41 -3.42
C LEU A 110 -6.01 13.87 -3.59
N ILE A 111 -6.13 14.56 -2.47
CA ILE A 111 -6.33 16.01 -2.43
C ILE A 111 -4.94 16.63 -2.44
N VAL A 112 -4.61 17.31 -3.53
CA VAL A 112 -3.30 17.90 -3.75
C VAL A 112 -3.42 19.41 -3.71
N ASN A 113 -2.57 20.05 -2.92
CA ASN A 113 -2.44 21.49 -2.86
C ASN A 113 -0.99 21.85 -3.23
N ALA A 114 -0.80 22.38 -4.44
CA ALA A 114 0.50 22.78 -4.96
C ALA A 114 0.35 23.80 -6.10
N GLU A 115 1.45 24.21 -6.73
CA GLU A 115 1.45 24.98 -7.97
C GLU A 115 0.89 24.15 -9.15
N SER A 116 0.08 24.75 -10.02
CA SER A 116 -0.61 24.05 -11.12
C SER A 116 0.31 23.21 -12.01
N ARG A 117 1.55 23.67 -12.27
CA ARG A 117 2.53 22.94 -13.08
C ARG A 117 2.95 21.62 -12.42
N LYS A 118 3.15 21.63 -11.10
CA LYS A 118 3.53 20.45 -10.31
C LYS A 118 2.39 19.45 -10.18
N ILE A 119 1.15 19.94 -10.12
CA ILE A 119 -0.04 19.07 -10.09
C ILE A 119 -0.14 18.26 -11.38
N GLU A 120 0.10 18.87 -12.55
CA GLU A 120 0.06 18.15 -13.83
C GLU A 120 1.21 17.13 -13.94
N GLU A 121 2.41 17.46 -13.46
CA GLU A 121 3.53 16.50 -13.36
C GLU A 121 3.18 15.31 -12.45
N LEU A 122 2.60 15.57 -11.28
CA LEU A 122 2.16 14.53 -10.35
C LEU A 122 1.04 13.67 -10.95
N ARG A 123 0.10 14.28 -11.67
CA ARG A 123 -0.99 13.57 -12.35
C ARG A 123 -0.46 12.61 -13.40
N SER A 124 0.51 13.05 -14.21
CA SER A 124 1.18 12.21 -15.21
C SER A 124 1.92 11.04 -14.56
N LEU A 125 2.56 11.27 -13.42
CA LEU A 125 3.20 10.22 -12.62
C LEU A 125 2.17 9.20 -12.09
N ILE A 126 1.09 9.68 -11.46
CA ILE A 126 0.04 8.83 -10.89
C ILE A 126 -0.62 7.98 -11.99
N ALA A 127 -0.85 8.55 -13.18
CA ALA A 127 -1.43 7.83 -14.31
C ALA A 127 -0.56 6.64 -14.77
N GLN A 128 0.76 6.69 -14.56
CA GLN A 128 1.67 5.57 -14.86
C GLN A 128 1.69 4.52 -13.74
N LEU A 129 1.36 4.90 -12.50
CA LEU A 129 1.39 4.02 -11.33
C LEU A 129 0.03 3.37 -11.04
N ASP A 130 -1.07 4.05 -11.34
CA ASP A 130 -2.45 3.57 -11.17
C ASP A 130 -2.85 2.62 -12.32
N THR A 131 -2.14 1.51 -12.42
CA THR A 131 -2.38 0.45 -13.40
C THR A 131 -3.24 -0.66 -12.81
N ALA A 132 -4.07 -1.29 -13.65
CA ALA A 132 -4.93 -2.39 -13.24
C ALA A 132 -4.09 -3.61 -12.82
N PRO A 133 -4.33 -4.21 -11.64
CA PRO A 133 -3.62 -5.40 -11.21
C PRO A 133 -4.01 -6.58 -12.09
N LYS A 134 -3.01 -7.38 -12.50
CA LYS A 134 -3.25 -8.61 -13.25
C LYS A 134 -3.84 -9.68 -12.34
N ARG A 135 -4.74 -10.50 -12.87
CA ARG A 135 -5.20 -11.71 -12.19
C ARG A 135 -4.24 -12.84 -12.49
N LEU A 136 -3.83 -13.56 -11.46
CA LEU A 136 -2.82 -14.60 -11.54
C LEU A 136 -3.41 -15.93 -11.12
N LEU A 137 -3.14 -16.99 -11.87
CA LEU A 137 -3.33 -18.38 -11.49
C LEU A 137 -1.98 -18.95 -11.07
N ILE A 138 -1.85 -19.29 -9.80
CA ILE A 138 -0.63 -19.89 -9.24
C ILE A 138 -0.90 -21.37 -9.09
N SER A 139 -0.10 -22.19 -9.78
CA SER A 139 -0.13 -23.65 -9.72
C SER A 139 1.12 -24.15 -9.02
N VAL A 140 0.97 -24.90 -7.94
CA VAL A 140 2.07 -25.51 -7.19
C VAL A 140 1.98 -27.02 -7.36
N ASP A 141 3.07 -27.63 -7.80
CA ASP A 141 3.20 -29.06 -7.98
C ASP A 141 4.16 -29.63 -6.93
N THR A 142 3.61 -30.48 -6.06
CA THR A 142 4.33 -31.17 -4.98
C THR A 142 4.48 -32.66 -5.27
N SER A 143 4.33 -33.10 -6.52
CA SER A 143 4.41 -34.51 -6.88
C SER A 143 5.72 -35.16 -6.40
N GLU A 144 5.59 -36.25 -5.64
CA GLU A 144 6.71 -37.14 -5.32
C GLU A 144 7.02 -38.02 -6.53
N ASN A 145 8.24 -37.92 -7.04
CA ASN A 145 8.68 -38.78 -8.13
C ASN A 145 9.16 -40.10 -7.52
N ALA A 146 8.25 -41.07 -7.35
CA ALA A 146 8.65 -42.46 -7.22
C ALA A 146 9.31 -42.87 -8.53
N ALA A 147 10.65 -42.84 -8.58
CA ALA A 147 11.45 -43.08 -9.78
C ALA A 147 11.05 -44.41 -10.44
N ARG A 148 10.19 -44.36 -11.46
CA ARG A 148 9.89 -45.50 -12.33
C ARG A 148 11.11 -45.73 -13.21
N ASN A 149 12.03 -46.54 -12.71
CA ASN A 149 13.22 -46.94 -13.42
C ASN A 149 12.81 -47.80 -14.62
N SER A 150 12.73 -47.23 -15.83
CA SER A 150 12.36 -47.94 -17.05
C SER A 150 13.53 -48.81 -17.54
N SER A 151 13.85 -49.85 -16.77
CA SER A 151 14.82 -50.88 -17.15
C SER A 151 14.07 -52.18 -17.41
N GLY A 152 13.49 -52.31 -18.61
CA GLY A 152 13.25 -53.58 -19.34
C GLY A 152 12.58 -54.80 -18.66
N SER A 153 12.12 -54.72 -17.42
CA SER A 153 11.52 -55.85 -16.69
C SER A 153 10.10 -55.50 -16.28
N ARG A 154 9.14 -56.34 -16.68
CA ARG A 154 7.72 -56.21 -16.34
C ARG A 154 7.52 -56.58 -14.88
N VAL A 155 7.85 -55.66 -13.98
CA VAL A 155 7.51 -55.75 -12.57
C VAL A 155 6.03 -55.35 -12.44
N ILE A 156 5.17 -56.34 -12.17
CA ILE A 156 3.79 -56.09 -11.75
C ILE A 156 3.86 -55.70 -10.28
N GLU A 157 3.98 -54.40 -10.02
CA GLU A 157 4.00 -53.85 -8.68
C GLU A 157 2.55 -53.63 -8.21
N TYR A 158 2.12 -54.45 -7.25
CA TYR A 158 0.88 -54.22 -6.51
C TYR A 158 1.16 -53.22 -5.37
N GLY A 159 1.36 -51.96 -5.74
CA GLY A 159 1.46 -50.86 -4.79
C GLY A 159 0.14 -50.10 -4.76
N THR A 160 -0.50 -49.98 -3.60
CA THR A 160 -1.46 -48.90 -3.33
C THR A 160 -0.65 -47.60 -3.28
N THR A 161 -0.31 -47.04 -4.44
CA THR A 161 0.36 -45.75 -4.50
C THR A 161 -0.65 -44.70 -4.02
N SER A 162 -0.52 -44.26 -2.77
CA SER A 162 -1.19 -43.05 -2.30
C SER A 162 -0.72 -41.91 -3.20
N ARG A 163 -1.55 -41.53 -4.18
CA ARG A 163 -1.33 -40.32 -4.99
C ARG A 163 -1.66 -39.13 -4.10
N GLU A 164 -0.79 -38.84 -3.15
CA GLU A 164 -0.98 -37.79 -2.15
C GLU A 164 -0.20 -36.49 -2.49
N GLY A 165 0.39 -36.44 -3.69
CA GLY A 165 0.93 -35.24 -4.32
C GLY A 165 0.14 -34.90 -5.60
N GLY A 166 -0.10 -33.61 -5.82
CA GLY A 166 -0.86 -33.13 -6.97
C GLY A 166 -0.66 -31.64 -7.21
N VAL A 167 -1.14 -31.17 -8.37
CA VAL A 167 -1.12 -29.75 -8.70
C VAL A 167 -2.23 -29.04 -7.93
N GLN A 168 -1.85 -28.18 -7.01
CA GLN A 168 -2.77 -27.29 -6.29
C GLN A 168 -2.77 -25.93 -6.97
N GLN A 169 -3.94 -25.32 -7.10
CA GLN A 169 -4.09 -24.05 -7.80
C GLN A 169 -4.81 -23.02 -6.94
N VAL A 170 -4.36 -21.77 -7.01
CA VAL A 170 -5.03 -20.64 -6.38
C VAL A 170 -5.04 -19.45 -7.32
N GLN A 171 -6.14 -18.70 -7.34
CA GLN A 171 -6.26 -17.46 -8.08
C GLN A 171 -6.09 -16.28 -7.14
N THR A 172 -5.27 -15.30 -7.54
CA THR A 172 -5.05 -14.09 -6.76
C THR A 172 -4.84 -12.88 -7.67
N SER A 173 -5.07 -11.69 -7.14
CA SER A 173 -4.63 -10.45 -7.78
C SER A 173 -3.15 -10.24 -7.52
N GLU A 174 -2.45 -9.67 -8.49
CA GLU A 174 -1.05 -9.29 -8.35
C GLU A 174 -0.79 -8.48 -7.06
N GLY A 175 0.27 -8.83 -6.33
CA GLY A 175 0.67 -8.21 -5.07
C GLY A 175 -0.18 -8.61 -3.86
N THR A 176 -1.23 -9.42 -4.04
CA THR A 176 -2.13 -9.83 -2.97
C THR A 176 -1.78 -11.25 -2.48
N PRO A 177 -1.64 -11.47 -1.17
CA PRO A 177 -1.35 -12.79 -0.64
C PRO A 177 -2.53 -13.75 -0.82
N ALA A 178 -2.21 -15.00 -1.12
CA ALA A 178 -3.19 -16.09 -1.25
C ALA A 178 -2.74 -17.32 -0.45
N LEU A 179 -3.69 -17.95 0.23
CA LEU A 179 -3.48 -19.15 1.03
C LEU A 179 -4.50 -20.20 0.65
N ILE A 180 -4.01 -21.41 0.39
CA ILE A 180 -4.83 -22.62 0.39
C ILE A 180 -4.26 -23.57 1.44
N GLN A 181 -5.13 -24.03 2.34
CA GLN A 181 -4.76 -24.97 3.38
C GLN A 181 -5.87 -26.00 3.54
N ILE A 182 -5.48 -27.26 3.44
CA ILE A 182 -6.35 -28.43 3.57
C ILE A 182 -5.77 -29.23 4.74
N GLY A 183 -6.61 -29.72 5.64
CA GLY A 183 -6.10 -30.49 6.77
C GLY A 183 -7.11 -31.47 7.32
N GLN A 184 -6.61 -32.38 8.16
CA GLN A 184 -7.38 -33.38 8.87
C GLN A 184 -6.99 -33.38 10.35
N SER A 185 -7.95 -33.67 11.22
CA SER A 185 -7.68 -33.85 12.64
C SER A 185 -7.49 -35.33 12.93
N VAL A 186 -6.27 -35.73 13.29
CA VAL A 186 -5.93 -37.13 13.57
C VAL A 186 -5.81 -37.35 15.08
N PRO A 187 -6.42 -38.41 15.64
CA PRO A 187 -6.26 -38.76 17.04
C PRO A 187 -4.90 -39.45 17.26
N LEU A 188 -4.05 -38.86 18.10
CA LEU A 188 -2.81 -39.43 18.58
C LEU A 188 -3.05 -40.04 19.95
N THR A 189 -2.89 -41.35 20.06
CA THR A 189 -3.14 -42.07 21.32
C THR A 189 -1.81 -42.42 21.96
N SER A 190 -1.50 -41.78 23.08
CA SER A 190 -0.32 -42.10 23.88
C SER A 190 -0.72 -43.04 25.01
N SER A 191 0.11 -44.04 25.28
CA SER A 191 -0.03 -44.91 26.46
C SER A 191 1.06 -44.57 27.46
N SER A 192 0.67 -44.11 28.64
CA SER A 192 1.58 -43.86 29.76
C SER A 192 1.29 -44.85 30.87
N THR A 193 2.33 -45.41 31.48
CA THR A 193 2.17 -46.31 32.63
C THR A 193 2.41 -45.51 33.90
N ASP A 194 1.42 -45.48 34.79
CA ASP A 194 1.52 -44.80 36.09
C ASP A 194 2.49 -45.55 37.02
N SER A 195 2.91 -44.90 38.12
CA SER A 195 3.84 -45.41 39.14
C SER A 195 3.44 -46.78 39.72
N TYR A 196 2.15 -47.13 39.65
CA TYR A 196 1.58 -48.41 40.11
C TYR A 196 1.44 -49.49 39.02
N GLY A 197 1.94 -49.25 37.79
CA GLY A 197 1.94 -50.23 36.70
C GLY A 197 0.66 -50.28 35.86
N TYR A 198 -0.30 -49.38 36.10
CA TYR A 198 -1.51 -49.27 35.27
C TYR A 198 -1.25 -48.44 34.02
N SER A 199 -1.60 -48.96 32.84
CA SER A 199 -1.53 -48.20 31.59
C SER A 199 -2.74 -47.27 31.46
N GLN A 200 -2.49 -45.97 31.38
CA GLN A 200 -3.46 -44.94 31.03
C GLN A 200 -3.27 -44.57 29.56
N SER A 201 -4.39 -44.58 28.82
CA SER A 201 -4.43 -44.15 27.43
C SER A 201 -4.98 -42.73 27.36
N ASN A 202 -4.23 -41.82 26.74
CA ASN A 202 -4.66 -40.45 26.49
C ASN A 202 -4.67 -40.19 24.98
N THR A 203 -5.84 -39.81 24.44
CA THR A 203 -6.01 -39.49 23.02
C THR A 203 -6.08 -37.97 22.84
N GLU A 204 -5.13 -37.42 22.11
CA GLU A 204 -5.07 -36.00 21.75
C GLU A 204 -5.31 -35.83 20.25
N TYR A 205 -6.12 -34.86 19.86
CA TYR A 205 -6.35 -34.56 18.45
C TYR A 205 -5.30 -33.59 17.93
N ARG A 206 -4.59 -33.96 16.86
CA ARG A 206 -3.60 -33.10 16.21
C ARG A 206 -4.05 -32.79 14.78
N ASN A 207 -3.99 -31.51 14.41
CA ASN A 207 -4.27 -31.10 13.05
C ASN A 207 -3.03 -31.34 12.18
N VAL A 208 -3.22 -32.08 11.10
CA VAL A 208 -2.22 -32.33 10.05
C VAL A 208 -2.67 -31.54 8.84
N THR A 209 -1.86 -30.56 8.42
CA THR A 209 -2.22 -29.62 7.35
C THR A 209 -1.28 -29.71 6.18
N GLN A 210 -1.82 -29.45 4.99
CA GLN A 210 -1.08 -29.31 3.76
C GLN A 210 -1.59 -28.10 2.99
N GLY A 211 -0.69 -27.32 2.41
CA GLY A 211 -1.05 -26.09 1.73
C GLY A 211 0.13 -25.22 1.39
N PHE A 212 -0.18 -24.06 0.81
CA PHE A 212 0.81 -23.05 0.52
C PHE A 212 0.25 -21.65 0.67
N TYR A 213 1.11 -20.77 1.18
CA TYR A 213 0.94 -19.33 1.21
C TYR A 213 1.83 -18.74 0.13
N VAL A 214 1.28 -17.83 -0.68
CA VAL A 214 2.02 -17.27 -1.80
C VAL A 214 1.66 -15.81 -2.05
N THR A 215 2.68 -15.02 -2.41
CA THR A 215 2.53 -13.65 -2.91
C THR A 215 3.32 -13.54 -4.21
N ALA A 216 2.66 -13.06 -5.26
CA ALA A 216 3.26 -12.90 -6.59
C ALA A 216 3.12 -11.45 -7.07
N SER A 217 4.19 -10.87 -7.62
CA SER A 217 4.18 -9.58 -8.33
C SER A 217 4.79 -9.72 -9.72
N VAL A 218 4.32 -8.91 -10.68
CA VAL A 218 4.72 -9.03 -12.09
C VAL A 218 5.38 -7.74 -12.54
N THR A 219 6.63 -7.86 -13.02
CA THR A 219 7.36 -6.75 -13.62
C THR A 219 7.67 -7.10 -15.08
N GLY A 220 6.94 -6.49 -16.02
CA GLY A 220 7.02 -6.85 -17.43
C GLY A 220 6.56 -8.29 -17.66
N ASP A 221 7.50 -9.16 -18.04
CA ASP A 221 7.29 -10.60 -18.30
C ASP A 221 7.82 -11.51 -17.17
N THR A 222 8.43 -10.92 -16.13
CA THR A 222 9.02 -11.65 -15.01
C THR A 222 8.08 -11.61 -13.82
N VAL A 223 7.85 -12.75 -13.19
CA VAL A 223 7.15 -12.86 -11.91
C VAL A 223 8.15 -12.98 -10.77
N HIS A 224 7.95 -12.19 -9.72
CA HIS A 224 8.61 -12.35 -8.43
C HIS A 224 7.64 -13.07 -7.49
N LEU A 225 8.08 -14.18 -6.92
CA LEU A 225 7.26 -15.05 -6.11
C LEU A 225 7.90 -15.23 -4.73
N SER A 226 7.11 -15.03 -3.69
CA SER A 226 7.41 -15.51 -2.34
C SER A 226 6.41 -16.60 -1.99
N ILE A 227 6.90 -17.78 -1.65
CA ILE A 227 6.07 -18.97 -1.39
C ILE A 227 6.54 -19.70 -0.15
N SER A 228 5.58 -20.06 0.69
CA SER A 228 5.75 -20.89 1.87
C SER A 228 4.82 -22.09 1.75
N THR A 229 5.35 -23.30 1.70
CA THR A 229 4.56 -24.54 1.63
C THR A 229 4.66 -25.29 2.94
N ASN A 230 3.55 -25.88 3.38
CA ASN A 230 3.50 -26.82 4.49
C ASN A 230 2.89 -28.14 4.01
N HIS A 231 3.51 -29.25 4.35
CA HIS A 231 3.05 -30.59 4.00
C HIS A 231 3.27 -31.51 5.21
N ASP A 232 2.28 -31.56 6.09
CA ASP A 232 2.27 -32.48 7.21
C ASP A 232 1.60 -33.78 6.79
N ARG A 233 2.18 -34.92 7.16
CA ARG A 233 1.60 -36.24 6.89
C ARG A 233 1.94 -37.24 7.98
N MET A 234 1.16 -38.31 8.08
CA MET A 234 1.42 -39.39 9.02
C MET A 234 2.67 -40.18 8.58
N SER A 235 3.56 -40.48 9.52
CA SER A 235 4.69 -41.38 9.27
C SER A 235 4.17 -42.80 9.08
N GLN A 236 4.67 -43.48 8.06
CA GLN A 236 4.39 -44.90 7.85
C GLN A 236 5.26 -45.79 8.74
N GLU A 237 6.41 -45.29 9.23
CA GLU A 237 7.28 -46.03 10.13
C GLU A 237 6.80 -46.01 11.60
N ARG A 238 6.10 -44.94 12.00
CA ARG A 238 5.56 -44.77 13.35
C ARG A 238 4.14 -44.23 13.28
N ALA A 239 3.18 -45.05 13.72
CA ALA A 239 1.75 -44.71 13.72
C ALA A 239 1.41 -43.42 14.49
N ASP A 240 2.23 -43.04 15.47
CA ASP A 240 2.01 -41.86 16.31
C ASP A 240 2.92 -40.67 15.96
N ALA A 241 3.67 -40.75 14.84
CA ALA A 241 4.55 -39.67 14.41
C ALA A 241 3.99 -38.97 13.17
N ILE A 242 4.08 -37.64 13.16
CA ILE A 242 3.75 -36.80 12.01
C ILE A 242 5.06 -36.32 11.39
N LYS A 243 5.26 -36.58 10.11
CA LYS A 243 6.34 -35.99 9.31
C LYS A 243 5.87 -34.62 8.87
N VAL A 244 6.52 -33.60 9.40
CA VAL A 244 6.29 -32.18 9.06
C VAL A 244 7.33 -31.77 8.04
N GLN A 245 6.88 -31.17 6.95
CA GLN A 245 7.76 -30.59 5.95
C GLN A 245 7.31 -29.16 5.66
N SER A 246 8.23 -28.21 5.78
CA SER A 246 8.02 -26.81 5.44
C SER A 246 9.09 -26.35 4.46
N THR A 247 8.72 -25.46 3.54
CA THR A 247 9.67 -24.88 2.59
C THR A 247 9.29 -23.42 2.35
N ASP A 248 10.24 -22.53 2.59
CA ASP A 248 10.11 -21.10 2.36
C ASP A 248 11.12 -20.69 1.30
N SER A 249 10.63 -20.11 0.21
CA SER A 249 11.47 -19.74 -0.92
C SER A 249 11.00 -18.46 -1.58
N GLN A 250 11.96 -17.72 -2.13
CA GLN A 250 11.71 -16.56 -2.96
C GLN A 250 12.40 -16.77 -4.29
N VAL A 251 11.63 -16.80 -5.37
CA VAL A 251 12.14 -17.05 -6.71
C VAL A 251 11.63 -16.01 -7.69
N SER A 252 12.32 -15.90 -8.81
CA SER A 252 11.85 -15.12 -9.95
C SER A 252 12.01 -15.94 -11.22
N GLY A 253 11.06 -15.78 -12.14
CA GLY A 253 11.09 -16.49 -13.41
C GLY A 253 10.07 -15.92 -14.40
N ARG A 254 9.93 -16.57 -15.54
CA ARG A 254 9.02 -16.11 -16.60
C ARG A 254 7.60 -16.58 -16.33
N LEU A 255 6.62 -15.78 -16.70
CA LEU A 255 5.20 -16.17 -16.68
C LEU A 255 4.96 -17.38 -17.60
N GLY A 256 4.12 -18.31 -17.15
CA GLY A 256 3.72 -19.51 -17.89
C GLY A 256 4.71 -20.68 -17.86
N GLU A 257 5.90 -20.50 -17.32
CA GLU A 257 6.91 -21.56 -17.20
C GLU A 257 6.90 -22.20 -15.80
N TRP A 258 7.19 -23.50 -15.73
CA TRP A 258 7.39 -24.18 -14.46
C TRP A 258 8.78 -23.84 -13.90
N ILE A 259 8.82 -23.28 -12.70
CA ILE A 259 10.02 -22.92 -11.98
C ILE A 259 10.21 -23.90 -10.83
N THR A 260 11.38 -24.54 -10.75
CA THR A 260 11.72 -25.42 -9.63
C THR A 260 12.11 -24.59 -8.42
N LEU A 261 11.43 -24.80 -7.30
CA LEU A 261 11.62 -24.07 -6.04
C LEU A 261 12.57 -24.80 -5.09
N ALA A 262 12.41 -26.12 -4.99
CA ALA A 262 13.18 -26.97 -4.10
C ALA A 262 13.18 -28.40 -4.64
N SER A 263 14.25 -29.16 -4.35
CA SER A 263 14.24 -30.62 -4.45
C SER A 263 14.95 -31.23 -3.25
N ASN A 264 14.39 -32.29 -2.70
CA ASN A 264 15.03 -33.15 -1.71
C ASN A 264 15.24 -34.55 -2.31
N SER A 265 16.47 -35.06 -2.24
CA SER A 265 16.82 -36.41 -2.67
C SER A 265 17.64 -37.07 -1.56
N ASP A 266 17.06 -38.05 -0.88
CA ASP A 266 17.80 -38.86 0.11
C ASP A 266 18.57 -39.98 -0.62
N GLN A 267 19.83 -39.71 -0.98
CA GLN A 267 20.72 -40.70 -1.56
C GLN A 267 21.44 -41.51 -0.46
N SER A 268 20.87 -42.64 -0.07
CA SER A 268 21.59 -43.65 0.72
C SER A 268 22.50 -44.47 -0.20
N VAL A 269 23.75 -44.03 -0.37
CA VAL A 269 24.79 -44.79 -1.05
C VAL A 269 25.26 -45.92 -0.12
N ALA A 270 24.53 -47.04 -0.14
CA ALA A 270 24.99 -48.27 0.50
C ALA A 270 25.94 -49.00 -0.47
N ASP A 271 27.23 -48.68 -0.36
CA ASP A 271 28.31 -49.35 -1.07
C ASP A 271 28.44 -50.78 -0.53
N GLN A 272 27.94 -51.78 -1.26
CA GLN A 272 27.98 -53.16 -0.77
C GLN A 272 28.17 -54.17 -1.89
N ARG A 273 29.43 -54.49 -2.14
CA ARG A 273 29.88 -55.68 -2.87
C ARG A 273 29.42 -56.93 -2.09
N GLY A 274 28.40 -57.62 -2.59
CA GLY A 274 27.96 -58.90 -2.05
C GLY A 274 26.84 -59.51 -2.88
N LEU A 275 27.15 -60.62 -3.54
CA LEU A 275 26.21 -61.46 -4.30
C LEU A 275 25.17 -62.09 -3.35
N ALA A 276 24.03 -61.44 -3.17
CA ALA A 276 22.83 -62.04 -2.56
C ALA A 276 21.58 -61.34 -3.10
N GLN A 277 20.53 -62.11 -3.39
CA GLN A 277 19.25 -61.60 -3.86
C GLN A 277 18.62 -60.69 -2.79
N ARG A 278 18.40 -59.42 -3.12
CA ARG A 278 17.83 -58.40 -2.24
C ARG A 278 16.35 -58.19 -2.56
N TYR A 279 15.49 -58.33 -1.56
CA TYR A 279 14.20 -57.68 -1.51
C TYR A 279 14.38 -56.37 -0.76
N SER A 280 14.46 -55.25 -1.48
CA SER A 280 14.50 -53.91 -0.87
C SER A 280 13.19 -53.20 -1.15
N THR A 281 12.38 -53.01 -0.11
CA THR A 281 11.15 -52.19 -0.12
C THR A 281 11.43 -50.75 0.30
N GLN A 282 12.64 -50.25 0.08
CA GLN A 282 13.03 -48.92 0.51
C GLN A 282 12.54 -47.89 -0.51
N GLY A 283 11.38 -47.31 -0.23
CA GLY A 283 10.80 -46.23 -1.02
C GLY A 283 11.76 -45.04 -1.05
N ARG A 284 12.28 -44.74 -2.23
CA ARG A 284 13.00 -43.50 -2.51
C ARG A 284 11.98 -42.37 -2.57
N GLU A 285 12.12 -41.40 -1.68
CA GLU A 285 11.24 -40.25 -1.60
C GLU A 285 11.95 -39.01 -2.16
N ASP A 286 11.90 -38.88 -3.49
CA ASP A 286 12.36 -37.68 -4.17
C ASP A 286 11.17 -36.73 -4.35
N MET A 287 11.13 -35.62 -3.60
CA MET A 287 10.13 -34.58 -3.80
C MET A 287 10.75 -33.39 -4.53
N VAL A 288 10.05 -32.92 -5.56
CA VAL A 288 10.44 -31.74 -6.33
C VAL A 288 9.28 -30.76 -6.30
N LEU A 289 9.50 -29.61 -5.67
CA LEU A 289 8.53 -28.53 -5.60
C LEU A 289 8.69 -27.64 -6.83
N ARG A 290 7.62 -27.50 -7.60
CA ARG A 290 7.58 -26.62 -8.78
C ARG A 290 6.41 -25.67 -8.69
N VAL A 291 6.57 -24.47 -9.24
CA VAL A 291 5.51 -23.48 -9.33
C VAL A 291 5.40 -22.92 -10.73
N LYS A 292 4.18 -22.65 -11.17
CA LYS A 292 3.88 -21.96 -12.41
C LYS A 292 2.89 -20.85 -12.12
N VAL A 293 3.17 -19.67 -12.66
CA VAL A 293 2.28 -18.51 -12.55
C VAL A 293 1.80 -18.13 -13.94
N GLU A 294 0.49 -18.11 -14.13
CA GLU A 294 -0.16 -17.73 -15.38
C GLU A 294 -1.01 -16.48 -15.15
N THR A 295 -1.08 -15.60 -16.15
CA THR A 295 -2.01 -14.47 -16.15
C THR A 295 -3.36 -14.93 -16.66
N LEU A 296 -4.42 -14.56 -15.96
CA LEU A 296 -5.80 -14.75 -16.40
C LEU A 296 -6.27 -13.43 -17.02
N GLU A 297 -6.52 -13.46 -18.34
CA GLU A 297 -7.14 -12.37 -19.09
C GLU A 297 -8.64 -12.24 -18.77
#